data_AF-A0A317JS90-F1
#
_entry.id   AF-A0A317JS90-F1
#
_cell.length_a   1.000
_cell.length_b   1.000
_cell.length_c   1.000
_cell.angle_alpha   90.00
_cell.angle_beta   90.00
_cell.angle_gamma   90.00
#
_symmetry.space_group_name_H-M   'P 1'
#
loop_
_entity.id
_entity.type
_entity.pdbx_description
1 polymer ?
#
loop_
_entity_poly.entity_id
_entity_poly.type
_entity_poly.pdbx_seq_one_letter_code
_entity_poly.pdbx_strand_id
1 'polypeptide(L)'
;MSNVEQQGRTPEQQVILRDGIYKFIEKYGPVTKQEVLVGGKRTGWISQQETEKQIVATILKLIDSGELERTATNRLRVTKK
;
A
#
# COMPACT_ATOMS: atom_id res chain seq x y z
N MET A 1 -5.42 25.33 -22.27
CA MET A 1 -6.02 24.15 -21.58
C MET A 1 -4.88 23.17 -21.34
N SER A 2 -4.26 23.19 -20.17
CA SER A 2 -3.17 22.26 -19.84
C SER A 2 -3.78 20.96 -19.35
N ASN A 3 -3.70 19.91 -20.16
CA ASN A 3 -3.90 18.56 -19.71
C ASN A 3 -2.79 18.20 -18.72
N VAL A 4 -2.97 18.55 -17.46
CA VAL A 4 -2.40 17.80 -16.34
C VAL A 4 -3.27 16.56 -16.15
N GLU A 5 -3.50 15.81 -17.23
CA GLU A 5 -4.08 14.47 -17.13
C GLU A 5 -3.00 13.57 -16.56
N GLN A 6 -3.18 13.18 -15.30
CA GLN A 6 -2.69 11.94 -14.75
C GLN A 6 -1.20 11.65 -15.01
N GLN A 7 -0.33 12.45 -14.39
CA GLN A 7 1.07 12.07 -14.27
C GLN A 7 1.18 10.74 -13.51
N GLY A 8 1.35 9.67 -14.30
CA GLY A 8 2.24 8.55 -14.04
C GLY A 8 1.90 7.62 -12.87
N ARG A 9 0.75 6.95 -12.90
CA ARG A 9 0.70 5.60 -12.30
C ARG A 9 0.82 4.61 -13.43
N THR A 10 2.03 4.10 -13.67
CA THR A 10 2.13 2.93 -14.53
C THR A 10 1.38 1.79 -13.84
N PRO A 11 0.62 0.96 -14.56
CA PRO A 11 -0.01 -0.24 -13.99
C PRO A 11 1.00 -1.08 -13.20
N GLU A 12 2.25 -1.13 -13.66
CA GLU A 12 3.37 -1.80 -13.01
C GLU A 12 3.68 -1.23 -11.61
N GLN A 13 3.73 0.10 -11.44
CA GLN A 13 3.95 0.69 -10.11
C GLN A 13 2.81 0.35 -9.14
N GLN A 14 1.57 0.29 -9.61
CA GLN A 14 0.45 -0.14 -8.76
C GLN A 14 0.59 -1.61 -8.35
N VAL A 15 1.09 -2.48 -9.23
CA VAL A 15 1.40 -3.88 -8.91
C VAL A 15 2.52 -3.96 -7.88
N ILE A 16 3.63 -3.23 -8.07
CA ILE A 16 4.76 -3.19 -7.12
C ILE A 16 4.31 -2.70 -5.74
N LEU A 17 3.53 -1.62 -5.68
CA LEU A 17 2.98 -1.10 -4.42
C LEU A 17 2.17 -2.18 -3.70
N ARG A 18 1.26 -2.83 -4.44
CA ARG A 18 0.35 -3.83 -3.89
C ARG A 18 1.13 -5.01 -3.30
N ASP A 19 2.04 -5.59 -4.09
CA ASP A 19 2.90 -6.70 -3.68
C ASP A 19 3.82 -6.32 -2.53
N GLY A 20 4.35 -5.10 -2.55
CA GLY A 20 5.17 -4.55 -1.47
C GLY A 20 4.41 -4.48 -0.14
N ILE A 21 3.17 -4.01 -0.17
CA ILE A 21 2.29 -3.99 1.02
C ILE A 21 2.06 -5.40 1.55
N TYR A 22 1.73 -6.39 0.70
CA TYR A 22 1.57 -7.78 1.15
C TYR A 22 2.81 -8.32 1.80
N LYS A 23 3.93 -8.32 1.08
CA LYS A 23 5.20 -8.88 1.55
C LYS A 23 5.65 -8.21 2.84
N PHE A 24 5.41 -6.90 2.99
CA PHE A 24 5.72 -6.19 4.22
C PHE A 24 4.86 -6.67 5.40
N ILE A 25 3.53 -6.75 5.23
CA ILE A 25 2.63 -7.20 6.29
C ILE A 25 2.86 -8.69 6.62
N GLU A 26 3.09 -9.55 5.62
CA GLU A 26 3.41 -10.97 5.86
C GLU A 26 4.71 -11.14 6.64
N LYS A 27 5.74 -10.34 6.32
CA LYS A 27 7.05 -10.43 6.97
C LYS A 27 7.05 -9.91 8.41
N TYR A 28 6.36 -8.78 8.64
CA TYR A 28 6.41 -8.08 9.93
C TYR A 28 5.18 -8.35 10.81
N GLY A 29 4.20 -9.11 10.32
CA GLY A 29 2.94 -9.38 11.01
C GLY A 29 1.98 -8.19 10.95
N PRO A 30 1.02 -8.10 11.88
CA PRO A 30 0.10 -6.97 11.89
C PRO A 30 0.86 -5.64 12.03
N VAL A 31 0.69 -4.71 11.08
CA VAL A 31 1.39 -3.41 11.06
C VAL A 31 0.44 -2.24 10.86
N THR A 32 0.80 -1.08 11.36
CA THR A 32 0.07 0.18 11.11
C THR A 32 0.33 0.68 9.70
N LYS A 33 -0.55 1.56 9.21
CA LYS A 33 -0.36 2.26 7.93
C LYS A 33 0.97 3.03 7.90
N GLN A 34 1.37 3.62 9.03
CA GLN A 34 2.61 4.38 9.12
C GLN A 34 3.84 3.49 8.97
N GLU A 35 3.83 2.30 9.57
CA GLU A 35 4.90 1.31 9.40
C GLU A 35 5.04 0.88 7.93
N VAL A 36 3.93 0.69 7.21
CA VAL A 36 3.94 0.39 5.76
C VAL A 36 4.55 1.54 4.97
N LEU A 37 4.14 2.79 5.25
CA LEU A 37 4.64 3.99 4.57
C LEU A 37 6.15 4.19 4.79
N VAL A 38 6.59 4.15 6.06
CA VAL A 38 7.99 4.36 6.44
C VAL A 38 8.84 3.19 5.96
N GLY A 39 8.37 1.96 6.19
CA GLY A 39 9.03 0.73 5.74
C GLY A 39 9.21 0.71 4.24
N GLY A 40 8.14 0.95 3.49
CA GLY A 40 8.15 0.91 2.03
C GLY A 40 9.02 1.97 1.36
N LYS A 41 9.05 3.20 1.91
CA LYS A 41 9.99 4.25 1.47
C LYS A 41 11.43 3.87 1.77
N ARG A 42 11.71 3.30 2.95
CA ARG A 42 13.06 2.88 3.36
C ARG A 42 13.59 1.72 2.52
N THR A 43 12.73 0.79 2.12
CA THR A 43 13.09 -0.37 1.29
C THR A 43 13.03 -0.08 -0.21
N GLY A 44 12.48 1.07 -0.62
CA GLY A 44 12.51 1.55 -2.00
C GLY A 44 11.45 0.96 -2.94
N TRP A 45 10.48 0.18 -2.45
CA TRP A 45 9.36 -0.31 -3.28
C TRP A 45 8.17 0.65 -3.34
N ILE A 46 8.12 1.65 -2.46
CA ILE A 46 7.26 2.82 -2.64
C ILE A 46 8.04 3.86 -3.43
N SER A 47 7.53 4.24 -4.60
CA SER A 47 8.16 5.29 -5.41
C SER A 47 8.13 6.63 -4.68
N GLN A 48 9.15 7.46 -4.89
CA GLN A 48 9.17 8.83 -4.34
C GLN A 48 8.01 9.70 -4.86
N GLN A 49 7.42 9.33 -6.00
CA GLN A 49 6.25 9.99 -6.58
C GLN A 49 4.93 9.53 -5.92
N GLU A 50 4.94 8.43 -5.17
CA GLU A 50 3.74 7.97 -4.48
C GLU A 50 3.42 8.85 -3.29
N THR A 51 2.24 9.44 -3.36
CA THR A 51 1.68 10.21 -2.25
C THR A 51 1.11 9.27 -1.20
N GLU A 52 1.13 9.71 0.06
CA GLU A 52 0.49 9.00 1.16
C GLU A 52 -0.99 8.69 0.86
N LYS A 53 -1.70 9.63 0.23
CA LYS A 53 -3.11 9.45 -0.18
C LYS A 53 -3.28 8.24 -1.11
N GLN A 54 -2.36 8.04 -2.06
CA GLN A 54 -2.42 6.91 -3.00
C GLN A 54 -2.15 5.59 -2.30
N ILE A 55 -1.13 5.53 -1.44
CA ILE A 55 -0.79 4.32 -0.69
C ILE A 55 -1.93 3.94 0.24
N VAL A 56 -2.53 4.91 0.94
CA VAL A 56 -3.71 4.70 1.78
C VAL A 56 -4.90 4.21 0.96
N ALA A 57 -5.15 4.79 -0.21
CA ALA A 57 -6.21 4.32 -1.10
C ALA A 57 -6.00 2.87 -1.55
N THR A 58 -4.75 2.47 -1.85
CA THR A 58 -4.43 1.08 -2.18
C THR A 58 -4.69 0.15 -1.00
N ILE A 59 -4.24 0.51 0.22
CA ILE A 59 -4.52 -0.27 1.43
C ILE A 59 -6.03 -0.44 1.64
N LEU A 60 -6.83 0.62 1.44
CA LEU A 60 -8.28 0.52 1.56
C LEU A 60 -8.89 -0.44 0.53
N LYS A 61 -8.47 -0.40 -0.73
CA LYS A 61 -8.91 -1.36 -1.76
C LYS A 61 -8.56 -2.81 -1.39
N LEU A 62 -7.40 -3.03 -0.78
CA LEU A 62 -7.00 -4.36 -0.32
C LEU A 62 -7.84 -4.84 0.87
N ILE A 63 -8.31 -3.92 1.72
CA ILE A 63 -9.27 -4.24 2.78
C ILE A 63 -10.64 -4.57 2.18
N ASP A 64 -11.11 -3.76 1.23
CA ASP A 64 -12.44 -3.93 0.61
C ASP A 64 -12.56 -5.23 -0.21
N SER A 65 -11.47 -5.66 -0.86
CA SER A 65 -11.37 -6.97 -1.53
C SER A 65 -11.26 -8.14 -0.53
N GLY A 66 -11.08 -7.84 0.75
CA GLY A 66 -10.94 -8.81 1.83
C GLY A 66 -9.62 -9.56 1.78
N GLU A 67 -8.59 -8.98 1.18
CA GLU A 67 -7.23 -9.51 1.14
C GLU A 67 -6.36 -8.97 2.29
N LEU A 68 -6.72 -7.80 2.82
CA LEU A 68 -6.28 -7.30 4.11
C LEU A 68 -7.47 -7.17 5.06
N GLU A 69 -7.20 -7.19 6.35
CA GLU A 69 -8.19 -6.83 7.37
C GLU A 69 -7.59 -5.86 8.39
N ARG A 70 -8.46 -5.09 9.05
CA ARG A 70 -8.08 -4.29 10.21
C ARG A 70 -8.34 -5.08 11.49
N THR A 71 -7.32 -5.21 12.31
CA THR A 71 -7.43 -5.78 13.65
C THR A 71 -8.13 -4.82 14.61
N ALA A 72 -8.55 -5.32 15.77
CA ALA A 72 -9.13 -4.51 16.85
C ALA A 72 -8.22 -3.36 17.32
N THR A 73 -6.90 -3.50 17.13
CA THR A 73 -5.89 -2.49 17.48
C THR A 73 -5.53 -1.59 16.30
N ASN A 74 -6.36 -1.52 15.26
CA ASN A 74 -6.15 -0.72 14.05
C ASN A 74 -4.84 -1.04 13.30
N ARG A 75 -4.41 -2.31 13.35
CA ARG A 75 -3.28 -2.84 12.57
C ARG A 75 -3.80 -3.60 11.34
N LEU A 76 -3.01 -3.65 10.28
CA LEU A 76 -3.29 -4.33 9.02
C LEU A 76 -2.71 -5.73 9.05
N ARG A 77 -3.50 -6.74 8.71
CA ARG A 77 -3.07 -8.14 8.58
C ARG A 77 -3.48 -8.67 7.19
N VAL A 78 -2.66 -9.54 6.60
CA VAL A 78 -3.03 -10.30 5.39
C VAL A 78 -4.03 -11.38 5.75
N THR A 79 -5.13 -11.46 4.99
CA THR A 79 -6.08 -12.57 5.10
C THR A 79 -5.53 -13.73 4.25
N LYS A 80 -5.39 -14.91 4.85
CA LYS A 80 -5.09 -16.14 4.09
C LYS A 80 -6.41 -16.64 3.49
N LYS A 81 -6.90 -16.01 2.43
CA LYS A 81 -8.01 -16.56 1.64
C LYS A 81 -7.52 -17.76 0.84
#